data_AF-A0A8D2M815-F1
#
_entry.id   AF-A0A8D2M815-F1
#
_cell.length_a   1.000
_cell.length_b   1.000
_cell.length_c   1.000
_cell.angle_alpha   90.00
_cell.angle_beta   90.00
_cell.angle_gamma   90.00
#
_symmetry.space_group_name_H-M   'P 1'
#
loop_
_entity.id
_entity.type
_entity.pdbx_description
1 polymer ?
#
loop_
_entity_poly.entity_id
_entity_poly.type
_entity_poly.pdbx_seq_one_letter_code
_entity_poly.pdbx_strand_id
1 'polypeptide(L)'
;LSPLLFQFHKDGFLVLEQFFSAEECDSMRRQIQRIVEEMEVPPHCRTAFSTREEEQLREQGSSDYFLTSGDKIRFFFEKGVLDEKGKPSFSFPLALHAYDPVFKQITHSPKVQELGRKLGLERPVVVQSMYIFKQPGIGGEGEICVISISHCR
;
A
#
# COMPACT_ATOMS: atom_id res chain seq x y z
N LEU A 1 4.54 -29.09 -9.89
CA LEU A 1 4.43 -27.73 -9.28
C LEU A 1 5.83 -27.13 -9.33
N SER A 2 6.00 -25.88 -9.78
CA SER A 2 7.32 -25.25 -9.77
C SER A 2 7.85 -25.18 -8.32
N PRO A 3 9.18 -25.24 -8.09
CA PRO A 3 9.74 -25.15 -6.73
C PRO A 3 9.26 -23.90 -5.96
N LEU A 4 9.05 -22.79 -6.68
CA LEU A 4 8.51 -21.53 -6.13
C LEU A 4 7.08 -21.68 -5.62
N LEU A 5 6.23 -22.41 -6.36
CA LEU A 5 4.84 -22.62 -5.95
C LEU A 5 4.77 -23.50 -4.70
N PHE A 6 5.61 -24.53 -4.63
CA PHE A 6 5.72 -25.37 -3.45
C PHE A 6 6.16 -24.55 -2.23
N GLN A 7 7.18 -23.70 -2.37
CA GLN A 7 7.63 -22.81 -1.29
C GLN A 7 6.50 -21.88 -0.84
N PHE A 8 5.80 -21.25 -1.78
CA PHE A 8 4.68 -20.37 -1.47
C PHE A 8 3.57 -21.09 -0.68
N HIS A 9 3.19 -22.30 -1.09
CA HIS A 9 2.18 -23.09 -0.38
C HIS A 9 2.66 -23.60 0.99
N LYS A 10 3.96 -23.89 1.13
CA LYS A 10 4.55 -24.38 2.38
C LYS A 10 4.69 -23.26 3.42
N ASP A 11 5.19 -22.11 3.00
CA ASP A 11 5.58 -21.03 3.90
C ASP A 11 4.51 -19.95 4.06
N GLY A 12 3.55 -19.87 3.14
CA GLY A 12 2.53 -18.83 3.10
C GLY A 12 3.00 -17.49 2.51
N PHE A 13 4.27 -17.40 2.10
CA PHE A 13 4.85 -16.24 1.41
C PHE A 13 5.94 -16.67 0.42
N LEU A 14 6.35 -15.76 -0.46
CA LEU A 14 7.44 -15.98 -1.41
C LEU A 14 8.26 -14.71 -1.59
N VAL A 15 9.58 -14.81 -1.51
CA VAL A 15 10.51 -13.71 -1.78
C VAL A 15 10.94 -13.77 -3.24
N LEU A 16 10.69 -12.69 -3.98
CA LEU A 16 11.12 -12.51 -5.36
C LEU A 16 12.08 -11.32 -5.41
N GLU A 17 13.38 -11.60 -5.32
CA GLU A 17 14.39 -10.55 -5.41
C GLU A 17 14.35 -9.86 -6.76
N GLN A 18 14.54 -8.52 -6.74
CA GLN A 18 14.63 -7.70 -7.96
C GLN A 18 13.42 -7.86 -8.90
N PHE A 19 12.23 -8.13 -8.34
CA PHE A 19 11.00 -8.25 -9.12
C PHE A 19 10.65 -6.94 -9.87
N PHE A 20 10.94 -5.80 -9.23
CA PHE A 20 10.93 -4.48 -9.86
C PHE A 20 12.36 -4.01 -10.13
N SER A 21 12.56 -3.32 -11.25
CA SER A 21 13.82 -2.68 -11.60
C SER A 21 14.06 -1.43 -10.74
N ALA A 22 15.30 -0.96 -10.70
CA ALA A 22 15.63 0.27 -10.00
C ALA A 22 14.83 1.47 -10.55
N GLU A 23 14.63 1.54 -11.87
CA GLU A 23 13.87 2.62 -12.51
C GLU A 23 12.38 2.60 -12.14
N GLU A 24 11.78 1.42 -12.01
CA GLU A 24 10.39 1.28 -11.57
C GLU A 24 10.25 1.70 -10.10
N CYS A 25 11.19 1.29 -9.24
CA CYS A 25 11.26 1.74 -7.86
C CYS A 25 11.42 3.26 -7.77
N ASP A 26 12.30 3.87 -8.57
CA ASP A 26 12.50 5.32 -8.63
C ASP A 26 11.27 6.06 -9.17
N SER A 27 10.56 5.48 -10.13
CA SER A 27 9.30 6.02 -10.64
C SER A 27 8.24 6.07 -9.54
N MET A 28 8.05 4.97 -8.81
CA MET A 28 7.12 4.92 -7.66
C MET A 28 7.51 5.91 -6.56
N ARG A 29 8.82 6.01 -6.23
CA ARG A 29 9.33 6.95 -5.23
C ARG A 29 9.10 8.41 -5.60
N ARG A 30 9.39 8.80 -6.84
CA ARG A 30 9.12 10.18 -7.30
C ARG A 30 7.64 10.50 -7.32
N GLN A 31 6.82 9.54 -7.78
CA GLN A 31 5.38 9.77 -7.85
C GLN A 31 4.77 9.91 -6.46
N ILE A 32 5.16 9.08 -5.50
CA ILE A 32 4.62 9.19 -4.14
C ILE A 32 5.04 10.49 -3.45
N GLN A 33 6.29 10.94 -3.66
CA GLN A 33 6.75 12.23 -3.13
C GLN A 33 5.89 13.37 -3.66
N ARG A 34 5.62 13.38 -4.98
CA ARG A 34 4.73 14.37 -5.59
C ARG A 34 3.32 14.34 -5.02
N ILE A 35 2.73 13.14 -4.87
CA ILE A 35 1.38 12.98 -4.29
C ILE A 35 1.34 13.55 -2.87
N VAL A 36 2.38 13.30 -2.06
CA VAL A 36 2.47 13.80 -0.68
C VAL A 36 2.68 15.33 -0.64
N GLU A 37 3.46 15.90 -1.57
CA GLU A 37 3.69 17.35 -1.66
C GLU A 37 2.44 18.13 -2.09
N GLU A 38 1.66 17.59 -3.03
CA GLU A 38 0.42 18.20 -3.54
C GLU A 38 -0.78 17.96 -2.59
N MET A 39 -0.59 17.23 -1.49
CA MET A 39 -1.65 16.80 -0.59
C MET A 39 -2.14 17.91 0.34
N GLU A 40 -3.45 18.20 0.29
CA GLU A 40 -4.16 18.94 1.34
C GLU A 40 -5.04 17.99 2.17
N VAL A 41 -4.66 17.75 3.43
CA VAL A 41 -5.45 16.91 4.36
C VAL A 41 -6.26 17.80 5.29
N PRO A 42 -7.60 17.80 5.20
CA PRO A 42 -8.45 18.49 6.16
C PRO A 42 -8.18 17.99 7.59
N PRO A 43 -8.19 18.85 8.62
CA PRO A 43 -7.88 18.45 10.00
C PRO A 43 -8.69 17.25 10.52
N HIS A 44 -9.97 17.14 10.14
CA HIS A 44 -10.86 16.05 10.53
C HIS A 44 -10.53 14.69 9.86
N CYS A 45 -9.72 14.71 8.80
CA CYS A 45 -9.28 13.51 8.06
C CYS A 45 -7.95 12.94 8.59
N ARG A 46 -7.38 13.51 9.65
CA ARG A 46 -6.09 13.11 10.22
C ARG A 46 -6.21 11.92 11.17
N THR A 47 -6.83 10.83 10.70
CA THR A 47 -6.99 9.60 11.48
C THR A 47 -5.67 8.84 11.57
N ALA A 48 -5.27 8.45 12.78
CA ALA A 48 -4.07 7.65 12.99
C ALA A 48 -4.31 6.19 12.56
N PHE A 49 -3.33 5.58 11.89
CA PHE A 49 -3.27 4.17 11.52
C PHE A 49 -2.54 3.36 12.59
N SER A 50 -3.00 2.14 12.87
CA SER A 50 -2.38 1.20 13.79
C SER A 50 -2.53 -0.21 13.24
N THR A 51 -1.55 -1.07 13.52
CA THR A 51 -1.63 -2.51 13.23
C THR A 51 -2.13 -3.32 14.44
N ARG A 52 -2.42 -2.66 15.57
CA ARG A 52 -2.96 -3.29 16.78
C ARG A 52 -4.47 -3.37 16.69
N GLU A 53 -5.03 -4.57 16.84
CA GLU A 53 -6.45 -4.87 16.65
C GLU A 53 -7.40 -3.95 17.45
N GLU A 54 -7.14 -3.73 18.74
CA GLU A 54 -7.98 -2.87 19.60
C GLU A 54 -7.96 -1.39 19.17
N GLU A 55 -6.80 -0.89 18.72
CA GLU A 55 -6.66 0.50 18.25
C GLU A 55 -7.26 0.66 16.85
N GLN A 56 -7.13 -0.37 16.00
CA GLN A 56 -7.79 -0.43 14.70
C GLN A 56 -9.30 -0.30 14.84
N LEU A 57 -9.91 -1.07 15.74
CA LEU A 57 -11.36 -1.05 15.96
C LEU A 57 -11.85 0.29 16.55
N ARG A 58 -11.09 0.90 17.45
CA ARG A 58 -11.48 2.16 18.12
C ARG A 58 -11.25 3.40 17.26
N GLU A 59 -10.10 3.52 16.61
CA GLU A 59 -9.67 4.76 15.93
C GLU A 59 -9.90 4.73 14.42
N GLN A 60 -9.76 3.56 13.76
CA GLN A 60 -9.98 3.43 12.31
C GLN A 60 -11.35 2.83 11.96
N GLY A 61 -11.79 1.79 12.66
CA GLY A 61 -13.04 1.06 12.37
C GLY A 61 -14.32 1.86 12.61
N SER A 62 -14.25 2.94 13.40
CA SER A 62 -15.36 3.86 13.68
C SER A 62 -15.36 5.13 12.82
N SER A 63 -14.30 5.34 12.02
CA SER A 63 -14.14 6.55 11.21
C SER A 63 -14.69 6.32 9.80
N ASP A 64 -15.73 7.07 9.43
CA ASP A 64 -16.27 7.09 8.06
C ASP A 64 -15.18 7.37 7.01
N TYR A 65 -14.14 8.10 7.41
CA TYR A 65 -12.98 8.39 6.56
C TYR A 65 -12.12 7.15 6.27
N PHE A 66 -12.05 6.16 7.15
CA PHE A 66 -11.40 4.88 6.86
C PHE A 66 -12.35 3.96 6.09
N LEU A 67 -13.59 3.80 6.54
CA LEU A 67 -14.53 2.84 5.93
C LEU A 67 -14.84 3.17 4.45
N THR A 68 -14.88 4.44 4.08
CA THR A 68 -15.20 4.87 2.70
C THR A 68 -13.96 5.17 1.84
N SER A 69 -12.79 4.65 2.24
CA SER A 69 -11.50 4.92 1.60
C SER A 69 -11.06 3.89 0.55
N GLY A 70 -11.73 2.73 0.48
CA GLY A 70 -11.33 1.63 -0.41
C GLY A 70 -11.30 1.99 -1.90
N ASP A 71 -12.07 3.02 -2.29
CA ASP A 71 -12.19 3.52 -3.67
C ASP A 71 -11.60 4.95 -3.84
N LYS A 72 -10.78 5.44 -2.90
CA LYS A 72 -10.22 6.80 -2.93
C LYS A 72 -8.75 6.82 -2.53
N ILE A 73 -7.99 7.76 -3.09
CA ILE A 73 -6.68 8.13 -2.56
C ILE A 73 -6.90 8.94 -1.27
N ARG A 74 -6.88 8.23 -0.14
CA ARG A 74 -6.96 8.80 1.21
C ARG A 74 -5.72 8.45 2.01
N PHE A 75 -5.49 9.29 3.00
CA PHE A 75 -4.23 9.40 3.70
C PHE A 75 -4.41 9.08 5.18
N PHE A 76 -3.60 8.16 5.69
CA PHE A 76 -3.60 7.76 7.10
C PHE A 76 -2.23 8.04 7.73
N PHE A 77 -2.23 8.39 9.01
CA PHE A 77 -1.05 8.94 9.68
C PHE A 77 -0.54 7.95 10.73
N GLU A 78 0.76 7.76 10.87
CA GLU A 78 1.27 6.97 11.99
C GLU A 78 1.05 7.74 13.33
N LYS A 79 0.90 7.01 14.44
CA LYS A 79 0.61 7.61 15.74
C LYS A 79 1.82 8.44 16.22
N GLY A 80 1.56 9.68 16.64
CA GLY A 80 2.59 10.58 17.19
C GLY A 80 3.37 11.38 16.14
N VAL A 81 2.87 11.43 14.90
CA VAL A 81 3.62 12.03 13.78
C VAL A 81 2.96 13.24 13.11
N LEU A 82 2.08 13.90 13.87
CA LEU A 82 1.61 15.25 13.59
C LEU A 82 2.59 16.23 14.27
N ASP A 83 3.13 17.19 13.52
CA ASP A 83 3.94 18.26 14.10
C ASP A 83 3.07 19.24 14.94
N GLU A 84 3.70 20.18 15.66
CA GLU A 84 3.01 21.20 16.47
C GLU A 84 2.08 22.11 15.66
N LYS A 85 2.20 22.13 14.33
CA LYS A 85 1.34 22.87 13.39
C LYS A 85 0.23 21.98 12.81
N GLY A 86 0.15 20.73 13.24
CA GLY A 86 -0.76 19.72 12.72
C GLY A 86 -0.46 19.33 11.27
N LYS A 87 0.66 19.74 10.67
CA LYS A 87 1.01 19.35 9.32
C LYS A 87 1.41 17.87 9.37
N PRO A 88 0.65 17.00 8.69
CA PRO A 88 0.98 15.60 8.73
C PRO A 88 2.21 15.34 7.87
N SER A 89 3.22 14.72 8.47
CA SER A 89 4.44 14.35 7.76
C SER A 89 4.29 13.02 6.99
N PHE A 90 3.18 12.29 7.17
CA PHE A 90 3.09 10.88 6.77
C PHE A 90 1.72 10.48 6.28
N SER A 91 1.62 9.96 5.06
CA SER A 91 0.34 9.50 4.57
C SER A 91 0.45 8.23 3.73
N PHE A 92 -0.42 7.25 3.99
CA PHE A 92 -0.53 6.03 3.17
C PHE A 92 -1.69 6.18 2.18
N PRO A 93 -1.46 6.63 0.93
CA PRO A 93 -2.51 6.69 -0.07
C PRO A 93 -3.06 5.31 -0.40
N LEU A 94 -4.37 5.15 -0.25
CA LEU A 94 -5.10 3.97 -0.72
C LEU A 94 -5.45 4.09 -2.21
N ALA A 95 -5.84 2.97 -2.83
CA ALA A 95 -6.35 2.92 -4.20
C ALA A 95 -5.45 3.53 -5.31
N LEU A 96 -4.15 3.73 -5.04
CA LEU A 96 -3.16 4.15 -6.03
C LEU A 96 -3.20 3.29 -7.31
N HIS A 97 -3.41 1.98 -7.17
CA HIS A 97 -3.53 1.06 -8.30
C HIS A 97 -4.65 1.42 -9.29
N ALA A 98 -5.68 2.14 -8.85
CA ALA A 98 -6.83 2.51 -9.66
C ALA A 98 -6.71 3.92 -10.26
N TYR A 99 -6.21 4.87 -9.46
CA TYR A 99 -6.32 6.31 -9.75
C TYR A 99 -4.99 7.00 -10.06
N ASP A 100 -3.85 6.43 -9.70
CA ASP A 100 -2.55 6.98 -10.07
C ASP A 100 -1.99 6.24 -11.30
N PRO A 101 -1.57 6.96 -12.36
CA PRO A 101 -1.12 6.32 -13.60
C PRO A 101 0.15 5.47 -13.42
N VAL A 102 1.09 5.87 -12.55
CA VAL A 102 2.34 5.13 -12.31
C VAL A 102 2.04 3.84 -11.56
N PHE A 103 1.29 3.94 -10.45
CA PHE A 103 0.94 2.76 -9.65
C PHE A 103 0.01 1.81 -10.37
N LYS A 104 -0.92 2.33 -11.20
CA LYS A 104 -1.76 1.52 -12.09
C LYS A 104 -0.91 0.75 -13.11
N GLN A 105 0.06 1.41 -13.74
CA GLN A 105 0.94 0.75 -14.70
C GLN A 105 1.78 -0.37 -14.04
N ILE A 106 2.36 -0.10 -12.87
CA ILE A 106 3.13 -1.10 -12.12
C ILE A 106 2.25 -2.29 -11.71
N THR A 107 1.08 -2.01 -11.13
CA THR A 107 0.14 -3.03 -10.62
C THR A 107 -0.37 -3.93 -11.74
N HIS A 108 -0.66 -3.37 -12.91
CA HIS A 108 -1.16 -4.11 -14.06
C HIS A 108 -0.08 -4.52 -15.06
N SER A 109 1.21 -4.42 -14.68
CA SER A 109 2.32 -4.76 -15.56
C SER A 109 2.31 -6.24 -15.97
N PRO A 110 2.88 -6.60 -17.14
CA PRO A 110 2.91 -7.98 -17.62
C PRO A 110 3.50 -8.98 -16.63
N LYS A 111 4.51 -8.58 -15.84
CA LYS A 111 5.13 -9.43 -14.83
C LYS A 111 4.23 -9.73 -13.63
N VAL A 112 3.41 -8.78 -13.18
CA VAL A 112 2.45 -9.00 -12.10
C VAL A 112 1.33 -9.93 -12.59
N GLN A 113 0.84 -9.72 -13.83
CA GLN A 113 -0.14 -10.60 -14.43
C GLN A 113 0.41 -12.03 -14.58
N GLU A 114 1.65 -12.18 -15.04
CA GLU A 114 2.30 -13.47 -15.21
C GLU A 114 2.52 -14.19 -13.87
N LEU A 115 2.89 -13.45 -12.83
CA LEU A 115 2.98 -13.99 -11.47
C LEU A 115 1.61 -14.50 -11.00
N GLY A 116 0.53 -13.74 -11.21
CA GLY A 116 -0.83 -14.17 -10.88
C GLY A 116 -1.25 -15.45 -11.61
N ARG A 117 -0.94 -15.57 -12.90
CA ARG A 117 -1.19 -16.80 -13.68
C ARG A 117 -0.39 -17.99 -13.13
N LYS A 118 0.89 -17.79 -12.83
CA LYS A 118 1.76 -18.83 -12.26
C LYS A 118 1.26 -19.31 -10.90
N LEU A 119 0.68 -18.41 -10.10
CA LEU A 119 0.05 -18.72 -8.82
C LEU A 119 -1.34 -19.37 -8.94
N GLY A 120 -1.87 -19.54 -10.16
CA GLY A 120 -3.17 -20.16 -10.40
C GLY A 120 -4.37 -19.25 -10.14
N LEU A 121 -4.18 -17.92 -10.18
CA LEU A 121 -5.29 -16.98 -10.05
C LEU A 121 -6.11 -16.96 -11.35
N GLU A 122 -7.36 -17.42 -11.30
CA GLU A 122 -8.23 -17.45 -12.48
C GLU A 122 -8.82 -16.08 -12.83
N ARG A 123 -9.43 -15.41 -11.84
CA ARG A 123 -10.06 -14.08 -11.97
C ARG A 123 -9.52 -13.13 -10.90
N PRO A 124 -8.22 -12.77 -10.95
CA PRO A 124 -7.64 -11.88 -9.96
C PRO A 124 -8.25 -10.48 -10.08
N VAL A 125 -8.60 -9.90 -8.94
CA VAL A 125 -9.03 -8.51 -8.80
C VAL A 125 -8.14 -7.82 -7.77
N VAL A 126 -7.76 -6.57 -8.04
CA VAL A 126 -7.02 -5.76 -7.07
C VAL A 126 -8.05 -5.11 -6.16
N VAL A 127 -8.04 -5.47 -4.88
CA VAL A 127 -9.01 -4.94 -3.91
C VAL A 127 -8.45 -3.74 -3.16
N GLN A 128 -7.12 -3.64 -3.06
CA GLN A 128 -6.45 -2.60 -2.30
C GLN A 128 -5.00 -2.44 -2.78
N SER A 129 -4.48 -1.22 -2.68
CA SER A 129 -3.05 -0.92 -2.76
C SER A 129 -2.68 0.10 -1.71
N MET A 130 -1.46 0.00 -1.18
CA MET A 130 -0.89 0.94 -0.21
C MET A 130 0.58 1.20 -0.53
N TYR A 131 1.02 2.44 -0.35
CA TYR A 131 2.44 2.76 -0.31
C TYR A 131 2.88 2.98 1.14
N ILE A 132 3.77 2.13 1.66
CA ILE A 132 4.19 2.11 3.06
C ILE A 132 5.54 2.78 3.25
N PHE A 133 5.54 3.97 3.83
CA PHE A 133 6.74 4.63 4.33
C PHE A 133 7.25 3.97 5.62
N LYS A 134 8.58 3.85 5.74
CA LYS A 134 9.25 3.13 6.82
C LYS A 134 10.45 3.97 7.31
N GLN A 135 10.12 5.06 7.99
CA GLN A 135 11.07 6.12 8.34
C GLN A 135 12.07 5.70 9.42
N PRO A 136 13.31 6.20 9.37
CA PRO A 136 14.29 5.99 10.42
C PRO A 136 13.77 6.42 11.81
N GLY A 137 13.87 5.54 12.79
CA GLY A 137 13.59 5.83 14.21
C GLY A 137 12.15 5.70 14.68
N ILE A 138 11.15 5.67 13.77
CA ILE A 138 9.73 5.49 14.12
C ILE A 138 9.09 4.34 13.32
N GLY A 139 9.45 4.20 12.05
CA GLY A 139 9.10 3.04 11.22
C GLY A 139 10.17 1.94 11.33
N GLY A 140 9.79 0.70 11.02
CA GLY A 140 10.78 -0.34 10.65
C GLY A 140 11.63 0.14 9.47
N GLU A 141 12.82 -0.42 9.25
CA GLU A 141 13.74 0.07 8.22
C GLU A 141 13.20 -0.14 6.77
N GLY A 142 13.23 0.90 5.91
CA GLY A 142 13.03 0.79 4.45
C GLY A 142 11.91 1.66 3.84
N GLU A 143 11.41 1.27 2.67
CA GLU A 143 10.15 1.74 2.05
C GLU A 143 9.53 0.53 1.35
N ILE A 144 8.21 0.34 1.45
CA ILE A 144 7.53 -0.86 0.91
C ILE A 144 6.28 -0.46 0.14
N CYS A 145 6.21 -0.80 -1.14
CA CYS A 145 4.95 -0.76 -1.89
C CYS A 145 4.21 -2.10 -1.70
N VAL A 146 2.96 -2.06 -1.22
CA VAL A 146 2.13 -3.23 -1.01
C VAL A 146 0.94 -3.20 -1.96
N ILE A 147 0.82 -4.22 -2.80
CA ILE A 147 -0.32 -4.42 -3.69
C ILE A 147 -1.06 -5.66 -3.21
N SER A 148 -2.32 -5.50 -2.79
CA SER A 148 -3.15 -6.60 -2.33
C SER A 148 -4.08 -7.06 -3.46
N ILE A 149 -3.77 -8.24 -3.99
CA ILE A 149 -4.55 -8.92 -5.03
C ILE A 149 -5.41 -9.99 -4.34
N SER A 150 -6.71 -9.96 -4.60
CA SER A 150 -7.64 -10.98 -4.14
C SER A 150 -8.09 -11.86 -5.30
N HIS A 151 -8.45 -13.08 -4.95
CA HIS A 151 -9.09 -14.01 -5.87
C HIS A 151 -10.59 -14.01 -5.62
N CYS A 152 -11.38 -13.63 -6.63
CA CYS A 152 -12.80 -13.95 -6.64
C CYS A 152 -12.94 -15.42 -7.05
N ARG A 153 -13.41 -16.26 -6.12
CA ARG A 153 -13.92 -17.60 -6.47
C ARG A 153 -15.20 -17.44 -7.28
#